data_AF-A0A2M7F9U2-F1
#
_entry.id   AF-A0A2M7F9U2-F1
#
_cell.length_a   1.000
_cell.length_b   1.000
_cell.length_c   1.000
_cell.angle_alpha   90.00
_cell.angle_beta   90.00
_cell.angle_gamma   90.00
#
_symmetry.space_group_name_H-M   'P 1'
#
loop_
_entity.id
_entity.type
_entity.pdbx_description
1 polymer ?
#
loop_
_entity_poly.entity_id
_entity_poly.type
_entity_poly.pdbx_seq_one_letter_code
_entity_poly.pdbx_strand_id
1 'polypeptide(L)'
;MIFLKSNPTIKGAVVAVLPGKPENRFKVFVDGETQIYYASQLQAEDRPGNDSEFFPCDQFHSYLTALQIRYPGLSTLYSLNAARVDFIPYQFRPVLRFIRSDRPRLLIADGVGVGKTIEAGLILRELQARRDIRSILIICPRPLVTECKWQNEMKRFEERFTHLDGGTLRYCINEMDLEGAWPEQHQRVIVPYSLFDEVLLYGSGPDA
;
A
#
# COMPACT_ATOMS: atom_id res chain seq x y z
N MET A 1 -15.11 0.28 28.96
CA MET A 1 -15.70 1.61 29.21
C MET A 1 -15.97 1.73 30.70
N ILE A 2 -16.30 2.92 31.19
CA ILE A 2 -16.68 3.12 32.59
C ILE A 2 -18.08 3.74 32.65
N PHE A 3 -18.78 3.55 33.75
CA PHE A 3 -20.05 4.21 34.05
C PHE A 3 -19.99 4.91 35.42
N LEU A 4 -20.82 5.93 35.59
CA LEU A 4 -20.96 6.62 36.88
C LEU A 4 -21.79 5.77 37.84
N LYS A 5 -21.30 5.56 39.07
CA LYS A 5 -22.05 4.82 40.10
C LYS A 5 -23.38 5.50 40.47
N SER A 6 -23.44 6.82 40.40
CA SER A 6 -24.65 7.61 40.68
C SER A 6 -25.70 7.50 39.57
N ASN A 7 -25.28 7.28 38.33
CA ASN A 7 -26.18 7.09 37.19
C ASN A 7 -25.56 6.15 36.15
N PRO A 8 -25.93 4.85 36.18
CA PRO A 8 -25.36 3.82 35.30
C PRO A 8 -25.62 4.04 33.80
N THR A 9 -26.54 4.93 33.44
CA THR A 9 -26.83 5.26 32.03
C THR A 9 -25.74 6.13 31.40
N ILE A 10 -24.97 6.85 32.22
CA ILE A 10 -23.91 7.73 31.76
C ILE A 10 -22.63 6.90 31.60
N LYS A 11 -22.28 6.62 30.34
CA LYS A 11 -21.08 5.87 29.96
C LYS A 11 -20.01 6.81 29.41
N GLY A 12 -18.75 6.53 29.74
CA GLY A 12 -17.63 7.35 29.32
C GLY A 12 -16.34 6.57 29.13
N ALA A 13 -15.35 7.26 28.56
CA ALA A 13 -13.99 6.76 28.39
C ALA A 13 -13.01 7.56 29.26
N VAL A 14 -12.12 6.87 29.97
CA VAL A 14 -11.05 7.53 30.73
C VAL A 14 -10.00 8.04 29.75
N VAL A 15 -9.75 9.34 29.77
CA VAL A 15 -8.76 10.02 28.91
C VAL A 15 -7.44 10.23 29.65
N ALA A 16 -7.48 10.50 30.95
CA ALA A 16 -6.28 10.69 31.76
C ALA A 16 -6.51 10.34 33.23
N VAL A 17 -5.43 9.96 33.91
CA VAL A 17 -5.41 9.68 35.35
C VAL A 17 -4.69 10.82 36.06
N LEU A 18 -5.34 11.42 37.06
CA LEU A 18 -4.82 12.48 37.90
C LEU A 18 -4.56 11.91 39.31
N PRO A 19 -3.33 11.45 39.60
CA PRO A 19 -3.00 10.89 40.90
C PRO A 19 -3.16 11.94 42.00
N GLY A 20 -3.78 11.56 43.12
CA GLY A 20 -4.08 12.46 44.21
C GLY A 20 -4.34 11.70 45.52
N LYS A 21 -4.18 12.40 46.65
CA LYS A 21 -4.65 11.93 47.95
C LYS A 21 -5.91 12.73 48.33
N PRO A 22 -6.94 12.12 48.93
CA PRO A 22 -7.01 10.74 49.42
C PRO A 22 -7.27 9.68 48.34
N GLU A 23 -7.71 10.09 47.14
CA GLU A 23 -7.94 9.18 46.02
C GLU A 23 -7.58 9.80 44.67
N ASN A 24 -7.40 8.92 43.67
CA ASN A 24 -7.14 9.33 42.30
C ASN A 24 -8.39 9.99 41.70
N ARG A 25 -8.16 10.97 40.83
CA ARG A 25 -9.18 11.56 39.98
C ARG A 25 -8.96 11.09 38.54
N PHE A 26 -10.03 10.94 37.79
CA PHE A 26 -10.00 10.51 36.41
C PHE A 26 -10.65 11.56 35.54
N LYS A 27 -9.99 11.90 34.44
CA LYS A 27 -10.54 12.75 33.40
C LYS A 27 -11.31 11.84 32.44
N VAL A 28 -12.63 11.97 32.40
CA VAL A 28 -13.54 11.10 31.66
C VAL A 28 -14.25 11.90 30.58
N PHE A 29 -14.28 11.36 29.36
CA PHE A 29 -15.04 11.90 28.26
C PHE A 29 -16.46 11.32 28.26
N VAL A 30 -17.47 12.19 28.36
CA VAL A 30 -18.90 11.87 28.42
C VAL A 30 -19.65 12.92 27.60
N ASP A 31 -20.53 12.49 26.70
CA ASP A 31 -21.43 13.37 25.92
C ASP A 31 -20.74 14.56 25.20
N GLY A 32 -19.54 14.34 24.67
CA GLY A 32 -18.80 15.36 23.92
C GLY A 32 -17.93 16.29 24.77
N GLU A 33 -18.05 16.24 26.10
CA GLU A 33 -17.25 17.03 27.02
C GLU A 33 -16.35 16.15 27.90
N THR A 34 -15.29 16.76 28.44
CA THR A 34 -14.38 16.06 29.35
C THR A 34 -14.54 16.58 30.77
N GLN A 35 -15.00 15.73 31.67
CA GLN A 35 -15.24 16.07 33.07
C GLN A 35 -14.33 15.26 34.00
N ILE A 36 -14.05 15.78 35.18
CA ILE A 36 -13.17 15.12 36.16
C ILE A 36 -14.05 14.48 37.23
N TYR A 37 -13.85 13.18 37.43
CA TYR A 37 -14.55 12.39 38.43
C TYR A 37 -13.56 11.77 39.41
N TYR A 38 -14.02 11.55 40.64
CA TYR A 38 -13.24 10.80 41.63
C TYR A 38 -13.30 9.29 41.36
N ALA A 39 -12.26 8.54 41.74
CA ALA A 39 -12.22 7.09 41.63
C ALA A 39 -13.46 6.42 42.23
N SER A 40 -13.89 6.89 43.39
CA SER A 40 -15.10 6.45 44.09
C SER A 40 -16.39 6.54 43.25
N GLN A 41 -16.47 7.52 42.33
CA GLN A 41 -17.66 7.79 41.50
C GLN A 41 -17.75 6.94 40.23
N LEU A 42 -16.68 6.23 39.89
CA LEU A 42 -16.58 5.47 38.64
C LEU A 42 -16.62 3.98 38.93
N GLN A 43 -17.22 3.24 38.01
CA GLN A 43 -17.17 1.79 37.99
C GLN A 43 -16.76 1.35 36.59
N ALA A 44 -15.84 0.39 36.52
CA ALA A 44 -15.52 -0.27 35.27
C ALA A 44 -16.76 -1.03 34.80
N GLU A 45 -17.11 -0.88 33.54
CA GLU A 45 -18.00 -1.83 32.90
C GLU A 45 -17.25 -3.17 32.92
N ASP A 46 -17.75 -4.10 33.75
CA ASP A 46 -17.34 -5.49 33.68
C ASP A 46 -17.61 -5.91 32.24
N ARG A 47 -16.53 -6.00 31.44
CA ARG A 47 -16.64 -6.73 30.20
C ARG A 47 -17.10 -8.12 30.63
N PRO A 48 -18.27 -8.62 30.19
CA PRO A 48 -18.53 -10.04 30.32
C PRO A 48 -17.28 -10.72 29.77
N GLY A 49 -16.74 -11.65 30.56
CA GLY A 49 -15.32 -11.99 30.59
C GLY A 49 -14.67 -12.06 29.21
N ASN A 50 -13.37 -11.87 29.17
CA ASN A 50 -12.60 -12.66 28.22
C ASN A 50 -12.94 -14.14 28.52
N ASP A 51 -14.03 -14.65 27.96
CA ASP A 51 -14.13 -16.03 27.54
C ASP A 51 -12.98 -16.16 26.57
N SER A 52 -11.84 -16.53 27.14
CA SER A 52 -10.66 -16.88 26.39
C SER A 52 -11.08 -18.20 25.76
N GLU A 53 -11.74 -18.13 24.60
CA GLU A 53 -12.14 -19.31 23.86
C GLU A 53 -10.87 -20.11 23.58
N PHE A 54 -10.74 -21.25 24.25
CA PHE A 54 -9.62 -22.15 24.04
C PHE A 54 -9.87 -22.89 22.73
N PHE A 55 -9.25 -22.40 21.67
CA PHE A 55 -9.24 -23.09 20.39
C PHE A 55 -8.20 -24.21 20.40
N PRO A 56 -8.52 -25.38 19.84
CA PRO A 56 -7.51 -26.36 19.44
C PRO A 56 -6.44 -25.70 18.57
N CYS A 57 -5.17 -26.10 18.71
CA CYS A 57 -4.05 -25.50 17.98
C CYS A 57 -4.32 -25.39 16.46
N ASP A 58 -4.97 -26.40 15.87
CA ASP A 58 -5.28 -26.41 14.43
C ASP A 58 -6.31 -25.34 14.04
N GLN A 59 -7.30 -25.10 14.91
CA GLN A 59 -8.33 -24.11 14.67
C GLN A 59 -7.78 -22.70 14.91
N PHE A 60 -6.93 -22.52 15.91
CA PHE A 60 -6.16 -21.28 16.10
C PHE A 60 -5.26 -20.99 14.91
N HIS A 61 -4.54 -22.00 14.41
CA HIS A 61 -3.68 -21.86 13.23
C HIS A 61 -4.50 -21.47 12.00
N SER A 62 -5.62 -22.15 11.76
CA SER A 62 -6.52 -21.85 10.64
C SER A 62 -7.10 -20.44 10.75
N TYR A 63 -7.47 -20.01 11.95
CA TYR A 63 -7.98 -18.67 12.22
C TYR A 63 -6.91 -17.59 12.05
N LEU A 64 -5.69 -17.81 12.55
CA LEU A 64 -4.54 -16.92 12.33
C LEU A 64 -4.21 -16.80 10.86
N THR A 65 -4.16 -17.91 10.13
CA THR A 65 -3.94 -17.91 8.68
C THR A 65 -5.04 -17.14 7.97
N ALA A 66 -6.31 -17.38 8.32
CA ALA A 66 -7.43 -16.63 7.77
C ALA A 66 -7.34 -15.12 8.08
N LEU A 67 -6.92 -14.75 9.29
CA LEU A 67 -6.67 -13.36 9.66
C LEU A 67 -5.49 -12.76 8.90
N GLN A 68 -4.40 -13.49 8.67
CA GLN A 68 -3.25 -13.01 7.89
C GLN A 68 -3.60 -12.81 6.42
N ILE A 69 -4.46 -13.67 5.86
CA ILE A 69 -5.00 -13.53 4.50
C ILE A 69 -5.96 -12.34 4.42
N ARG A 70 -6.84 -12.17 5.41
CA ARG A 70 -7.86 -11.09 5.43
C ARG A 70 -7.32 -9.73 5.82
N TYR A 71 -6.35 -9.68 6.73
CA TYR A 71 -5.70 -8.47 7.25
C TYR A 71 -4.21 -8.56 6.98
N PRO A 72 -3.81 -8.41 5.71
CA PRO A 72 -2.42 -8.47 5.30
C PRO A 72 -1.58 -7.40 6.01
N GLY A 73 -0.86 -7.78 7.07
CA GLY A 73 0.01 -6.87 7.82
C GLY A 73 1.19 -6.36 6.99
N LEU A 74 1.76 -5.20 7.38
CA LEU A 74 3.01 -4.66 6.81
C LEU A 74 4.22 -5.59 7.00
N SER A 75 4.11 -6.60 7.87
CA SER A 75 5.14 -7.59 8.17
C SER A 75 5.24 -8.72 7.14
N THR A 76 4.20 -8.96 6.33
CA THR A 76 4.22 -9.99 5.30
C THR A 76 4.42 -9.33 3.94
N LEU A 77 5.56 -9.63 3.29
CA LEU A 77 5.86 -9.20 1.93
C LEU A 77 5.23 -10.22 0.96
N TYR A 78 4.18 -9.82 0.24
CA TYR A 78 3.48 -10.65 -0.75
C TYR A 78 4.36 -10.99 -1.95
N SER A 79 5.30 -10.10 -2.25
CA SER A 79 6.32 -10.27 -3.29
C SER A 79 7.30 -11.42 -3.04
N LEU A 80 7.41 -11.96 -1.81
CA LEU A 80 8.37 -13.02 -1.46
C LEU A 80 8.16 -14.34 -2.22
N ASN A 81 6.91 -14.73 -2.45
CA ASN A 81 6.57 -16.01 -3.09
C ASN A 81 5.90 -15.85 -4.46
N ALA A 82 5.70 -14.61 -4.92
CA ALA A 82 4.90 -14.31 -6.10
C ALA A 82 5.73 -14.14 -7.39
N ALA A 83 7.05 -14.22 -7.31
CA ALA A 83 7.95 -14.03 -8.43
C ALA A 83 8.80 -15.28 -8.66
N ARG A 84 9.02 -15.67 -9.93
CA ARG A 84 10.00 -16.71 -10.30
C ARG A 84 11.42 -16.15 -10.26
N VAL A 85 11.81 -15.64 -9.09
CA VAL A 85 13.08 -14.93 -8.86
C VAL A 85 13.69 -15.45 -7.57
N ASP A 86 15.01 -15.70 -7.60
CA ASP A 86 15.75 -16.11 -6.40
C ASP A 86 15.69 -15.01 -5.34
N PHE A 87 15.44 -15.42 -4.10
CA PHE A 87 15.31 -14.50 -2.99
C PHE A 87 16.67 -13.90 -2.61
N ILE A 88 16.86 -12.61 -2.90
CA ILE A 88 18.05 -11.86 -2.52
C ILE A 88 17.66 -10.78 -1.49
N PRO A 89 18.05 -10.91 -0.20
CA PRO A 89 17.53 -10.07 0.89
C PRO A 89 17.64 -8.56 0.68
N TYR A 90 18.73 -8.07 0.06
CA TYR A 90 18.92 -6.64 -0.13
C TYR A 90 17.90 -6.03 -1.11
N GLN A 91 17.40 -6.82 -2.07
CA GLN A 91 16.45 -6.37 -3.10
C GLN A 91 15.07 -6.04 -2.52
N PHE A 92 14.76 -6.50 -1.29
CA PHE A 92 13.52 -6.20 -0.58
C PHE A 92 13.59 -4.94 0.27
N ARG A 93 14.80 -4.40 0.52
CA ARG A 93 14.97 -3.13 1.23
C ARG A 93 14.20 -1.96 0.57
N PRO A 94 14.26 -1.76 -0.76
CA PRO A 94 13.46 -0.73 -1.42
C PRO A 94 11.95 -1.00 -1.32
N VAL A 95 11.51 -2.26 -1.44
CA VAL A 95 10.10 -2.65 -1.30
C VAL A 95 9.56 -2.26 0.08
N LEU A 96 10.27 -2.63 1.14
CA LEU A 96 9.90 -2.31 2.52
C LEU A 96 9.88 -0.80 2.79
N ARG A 97 10.80 -0.03 2.21
CA ARG A 97 10.78 1.44 2.30
C ARG A 97 9.58 2.03 1.57
N PHE A 98 9.25 1.49 0.41
CA PHE A 98 8.14 1.96 -0.41
C PHE A 98 6.78 1.78 0.29
N ILE A 99 6.50 0.58 0.81
CA ILE A 99 5.21 0.27 1.47
C ILE A 99 4.99 1.02 2.78
N ARG A 100 6.07 1.46 3.44
CA ARG A 100 6.02 2.23 4.70
C ARG A 100 5.90 3.74 4.47
N SER A 101 6.01 4.21 3.23
CA SER A 101 5.93 5.63 2.91
C SER A 101 4.49 6.05 2.69
N ASP A 102 4.05 7.10 3.40
CA ASP A 102 2.73 7.71 3.19
C ASP A 102 2.56 8.25 1.76
N ARG A 103 3.67 8.74 1.18
CA ARG A 103 3.76 9.15 -0.23
C ARG A 103 4.77 8.27 -0.96
N PRO A 104 4.31 7.27 -1.73
CA PRO A 104 5.19 6.28 -2.34
C PRO A 104 5.97 6.86 -3.53
N ARG A 105 7.13 7.47 -3.27
CA ARG A 105 8.11 7.91 -4.26
C ARG A 105 9.48 7.42 -3.81
N LEU A 106 10.21 6.72 -4.67
CA LEU A 106 11.48 6.10 -4.32
C LEU A 106 12.49 6.26 -5.45
N LEU A 107 13.72 6.65 -5.09
CA LEU A 107 14.89 6.63 -5.97
C LEU A 107 15.79 5.46 -5.58
N ILE A 108 16.06 4.55 -6.52
CA ILE A 108 16.90 3.38 -6.32
C ILE A 108 18.28 3.62 -6.95
N ALA A 109 19.26 3.98 -6.12
CA ALA A 109 20.59 4.40 -6.55
C ALA A 109 21.72 3.43 -6.11
N ASP A 110 21.40 2.14 -5.93
CA ASP A 110 22.41 1.08 -5.70
C ASP A 110 23.40 0.90 -6.87
N GLY A 111 24.41 0.04 -6.70
CA GLY A 111 25.42 -0.23 -7.72
C GLY A 111 24.86 -0.69 -9.07
N VAL A 112 25.66 -0.52 -10.12
CA VAL A 112 25.35 -1.07 -11.46
C VAL A 112 25.37 -2.60 -11.40
N GLY A 113 24.39 -3.26 -12.04
CA GLY A 113 24.31 -4.72 -12.09
C GLY A 113 23.64 -5.39 -10.88
N VAL A 114 23.21 -4.62 -9.88
CA VAL A 114 22.61 -5.13 -8.61
C VAL A 114 21.14 -5.60 -8.77
N GLY A 115 20.58 -5.46 -9.98
CA GLY A 115 19.22 -5.94 -10.28
C GLY A 115 18.11 -4.92 -10.03
N LYS A 116 18.36 -3.63 -10.28
CA LYS A 116 17.35 -2.54 -10.15
C LYS A 116 16.01 -2.84 -10.84
N THR A 117 16.05 -3.51 -12.00
CA THR A 117 14.85 -3.92 -12.74
C THR A 117 14.05 -5.01 -11.99
N ILE A 118 14.74 -5.91 -11.29
CA ILE A 118 14.13 -6.91 -10.40
C ILE A 118 13.48 -6.22 -9.20
N GLU A 119 14.18 -5.27 -8.58
CA GLU A 119 13.65 -4.48 -7.45
C GLU A 119 12.38 -3.72 -7.85
N ALA A 120 12.35 -3.14 -9.06
CA ALA A 120 11.15 -2.51 -9.61
C ALA A 120 10.00 -3.51 -9.80
N GLY A 121 10.28 -4.72 -10.29
CA GLY A 121 9.29 -5.80 -10.41
C GLY A 121 8.75 -6.28 -9.05
N LEU A 122 9.61 -6.39 -8.03
CA LEU A 122 9.21 -6.72 -6.66
C LEU A 122 8.29 -5.63 -6.08
N ILE A 123 8.63 -4.36 -6.28
CA ILE A 123 7.78 -3.22 -5.87
C ILE A 123 6.42 -3.31 -6.57
N LEU A 124 6.41 -3.53 -7.90
CA LEU A 124 5.17 -3.64 -8.67
C LEU A 124 4.28 -4.78 -8.12
N ARG A 125 4.86 -5.96 -7.89
CA ARG A 125 4.11 -7.12 -7.41
C ARG A 125 3.54 -6.90 -6.02
N GLU A 126 4.32 -6.29 -5.14
CA GLU A 126 3.88 -5.90 -3.80
C GLU A 126 2.74 -4.89 -3.85
N LEU A 127 2.80 -3.92 -4.78
CA LEU A 127 1.75 -2.93 -4.92
C LEU A 127 0.46 -3.52 -5.47
N GLN A 128 0.52 -4.41 -6.46
CA GLN A 128 -0.66 -5.11 -6.98
C GLN A 128 -1.33 -5.97 -5.91
N ALA A 129 -0.56 -6.56 -4.99
CA ALA A 129 -1.11 -7.33 -3.88
C ALA A 129 -1.86 -6.43 -2.87
N ARG A 130 -1.50 -5.14 -2.79
CA ARG A 130 -2.06 -4.18 -1.81
C ARG A 130 -3.09 -3.23 -2.41
N ARG A 131 -3.07 -2.99 -3.72
CA ARG A 131 -3.88 -1.98 -4.42
C ARG A 131 -4.29 -2.50 -5.80
N ASP A 132 -5.46 -2.09 -6.26
CA ASP A 132 -5.90 -2.31 -7.64
C ASP A 132 -5.14 -1.36 -8.59
N ILE A 133 -4.00 -1.82 -9.13
CA ILE A 133 -3.24 -1.09 -10.15
C ILE A 133 -3.69 -1.55 -11.52
N ARG A 134 -4.32 -0.63 -12.24
CA ARG A 134 -4.80 -0.86 -13.61
C ARG A 134 -3.73 -0.51 -14.65
N SER A 135 -3.17 0.69 -14.55
CA SER A 135 -2.18 1.19 -15.53
C SER A 135 -0.76 1.31 -14.96
N ILE A 136 0.22 0.93 -15.78
CA ILE A 136 1.65 0.96 -15.45
C ILE A 136 2.42 1.45 -16.69
N LEU A 137 3.22 2.49 -16.49
CA LEU A 137 4.09 3.06 -17.51
C LEU A 137 5.55 2.90 -17.09
N ILE A 138 6.34 2.27 -17.95
CA ILE A 138 7.79 2.14 -17.80
C ILE A 138 8.46 3.02 -18.86
N ILE A 139 9.24 4.00 -18.42
CA ILE A 139 10.02 4.86 -19.32
C ILE A 139 11.49 4.46 -19.23
N CYS A 140 12.12 4.16 -20.37
CA CYS A 140 13.51 3.73 -20.38
C CYS A 140 14.26 4.15 -21.66
N PRO A 141 15.60 4.04 -21.71
CA PRO A 141 16.37 4.25 -22.93
C PRO A 141 15.98 3.29 -24.06
N ARG A 142 16.03 3.78 -25.30
CA ARG A 142 15.71 3.00 -26.52
C ARG A 142 16.44 1.66 -26.63
N PRO A 143 17.75 1.54 -26.27
CA PRO A 143 18.43 0.24 -26.28
C PRO A 143 17.76 -0.81 -25.38
N LEU A 144 17.25 -0.42 -24.20
CA LEU A 144 16.58 -1.36 -23.29
C LEU A 144 15.22 -1.84 -23.81
N VAL A 145 14.60 -1.06 -24.70
CA VAL A 145 13.40 -1.44 -25.45
C VAL A 145 13.77 -2.42 -26.57
N THR A 146 14.79 -2.11 -27.37
CA THR A 146 15.25 -2.97 -28.47
C THR A 146 15.76 -4.33 -27.99
N GLU A 147 16.42 -4.40 -26.84
CA GLU A 147 16.87 -5.65 -26.21
C GLU A 147 15.73 -6.41 -25.50
N CYS A 148 14.51 -5.88 -25.49
CA CYS A 148 13.35 -6.41 -24.75
C CYS A 148 13.64 -6.69 -23.26
N LYS A 149 14.60 -5.96 -22.66
CA LYS A 149 15.11 -6.25 -21.32
C LYS A 149 14.01 -6.15 -20.27
N TRP A 150 13.27 -5.04 -20.28
CA TRP A 150 12.16 -4.83 -19.35
C TRP A 150 11.02 -5.84 -19.56
N GLN A 151 10.65 -6.16 -20.81
CA GLN A 151 9.62 -7.18 -21.08
C GLN A 151 10.02 -8.54 -20.53
N ASN A 152 11.27 -8.97 -20.75
CA ASN A 152 11.75 -10.27 -20.30
C ASN A 152 11.80 -10.36 -18.78
N GLU A 153 12.25 -9.30 -18.10
CA GLU A 153 12.24 -9.28 -16.63
C GLU A 153 10.82 -9.24 -16.07
N MET A 154 9.91 -8.42 -16.62
CA MET A 154 8.52 -8.36 -16.15
C MET A 154 7.76 -9.67 -16.36
N LYS A 155 8.07 -10.44 -17.42
CA LYS A 155 7.51 -11.80 -17.60
C LYS A 155 7.82 -12.74 -16.43
N ARG A 156 8.94 -12.56 -15.71
CA ARG A 156 9.29 -13.36 -14.52
C ARG A 156 8.37 -13.08 -13.33
N PHE A 157 7.71 -11.92 -13.33
CA PHE A 157 6.69 -11.51 -12.38
C PHE A 157 5.27 -11.76 -12.90
N GLU A 158 5.13 -12.54 -13.98
CA GLU A 158 3.85 -12.84 -14.65
C GLU A 158 3.17 -11.60 -15.25
N GLU A 159 3.96 -10.55 -15.47
CA GLU A 159 3.51 -9.27 -16.01
C GLU A 159 3.76 -9.17 -17.51
N ARG A 160 2.72 -8.84 -18.28
CA ARG A 160 2.79 -8.65 -19.72
C ARG A 160 2.77 -7.17 -20.05
N PHE A 161 3.88 -6.67 -20.55
CA PHE A 161 4.02 -5.28 -21.02
C PHE A 161 4.08 -5.24 -22.54
N THR A 162 3.41 -4.26 -23.12
CA THR A 162 3.49 -3.95 -24.56
C THR A 162 4.45 -2.80 -24.80
N HIS A 163 5.22 -2.88 -25.88
CA HIS A 163 6.02 -1.74 -26.33
C HIS A 163 5.13 -0.80 -27.12
N LEU A 164 5.24 0.50 -26.85
CA LEU A 164 4.58 1.52 -27.65
C LEU A 164 5.59 2.20 -28.56
N ASP A 165 5.27 2.19 -29.84
CA ASP A 165 5.95 2.99 -30.86
C ASP A 165 5.29 4.37 -30.95
N GLY A 166 5.92 5.31 -31.66
CA GLY A 166 5.40 6.67 -31.81
C GLY A 166 4.01 6.74 -32.42
N GLY A 167 3.70 5.86 -33.39
CA GLY A 167 2.37 5.78 -34.00
C GLY A 167 1.30 5.29 -33.02
N THR A 168 1.59 4.18 -32.31
CA THR A 168 0.67 3.60 -31.33
C THR A 168 0.47 4.50 -30.12
N LEU A 169 1.51 5.22 -29.69
CA LEU A 169 1.41 6.20 -28.62
C LEU A 169 0.46 7.34 -29.00
N ARG A 170 0.58 7.90 -30.21
CA ARG A 170 -0.35 8.92 -30.73
C ARG A 170 -1.78 8.39 -30.82
N TYR A 171 -1.95 7.15 -31.27
CA TYR A 171 -3.26 6.50 -31.28
C TYR A 171 -3.85 6.43 -29.86
N CYS A 172 -3.08 5.96 -28.86
CA CYS A 172 -3.58 5.87 -27.49
C CYS A 172 -3.95 7.23 -26.89
N ILE A 173 -3.17 8.28 -27.21
CA ILE A 173 -3.47 9.65 -26.78
C ILE A 173 -4.76 10.15 -27.43
N ASN A 174 -4.91 9.97 -28.74
CA ASN A 174 -6.13 10.38 -29.44
C ASN A 174 -7.37 9.64 -28.93
N GLU A 175 -7.28 8.33 -28.70
CA GLU A 175 -8.39 7.56 -28.12
C GLU A 175 -8.71 8.02 -26.70
N MET A 176 -7.69 8.34 -25.89
CA MET A 176 -7.88 8.91 -24.56
C MET A 176 -8.58 10.28 -24.64
N ASP A 177 -8.25 11.12 -25.61
CA ASP A 177 -8.90 12.42 -25.81
C ASP A 177 -10.36 12.27 -26.27
N LEU A 178 -10.67 11.22 -27.03
CA LEU A 178 -12.03 10.94 -27.53
C LEU A 178 -12.93 10.27 -26.48
N GLU A 179 -12.43 9.23 -25.79
CA GLU A 179 -13.20 8.41 -24.87
C GLU A 179 -13.04 8.82 -23.39
N GLY A 180 -12.06 9.67 -23.08
CA GLY A 180 -11.72 10.07 -21.70
C GLY A 180 -11.03 8.98 -20.89
N ALA A 181 -10.68 7.84 -21.50
CA ALA A 181 -10.06 6.70 -20.85
C ALA A 181 -8.89 6.15 -21.69
N TRP A 182 -7.84 5.69 -21.01
CA TRP A 182 -6.73 5.04 -21.71
C TRP A 182 -7.14 3.66 -22.23
N PRO A 183 -6.80 3.28 -23.48
CA PRO A 183 -7.19 1.99 -24.04
C PRO A 183 -6.78 0.80 -23.16
N GLU A 184 -7.71 -0.13 -22.91
CA GLU A 184 -7.47 -1.28 -22.03
C GLU A 184 -6.30 -2.15 -22.50
N GLN A 185 -6.16 -2.31 -23.82
CA GLN A 185 -5.08 -3.09 -24.44
C GLN A 185 -3.68 -2.51 -24.17
N HIS A 186 -3.60 -1.23 -23.78
CA HIS A 186 -2.36 -0.50 -23.56
C HIS A 186 -2.19 -0.02 -22.12
N GLN A 187 -2.86 -0.62 -21.14
CA GLN A 187 -2.70 -0.23 -19.73
C GLN A 187 -1.29 -0.49 -19.18
N ARG A 188 -0.55 -1.47 -19.72
CA ARG A 188 0.79 -1.85 -19.24
C ARG A 188 1.81 -1.68 -20.34
N VAL A 189 2.51 -0.54 -20.34
CA VAL A 189 3.32 -0.11 -21.49
C VAL A 189 4.74 0.24 -21.12
N ILE A 190 5.65 -0.05 -22.04
CA ILE A 190 7.04 0.38 -22.01
C ILE A 190 7.26 1.35 -23.16
N VAL A 191 7.69 2.57 -22.83
CA VAL A 191 7.89 3.67 -23.78
C VAL A 191 9.35 4.14 -23.72
N PRO A 192 10.07 4.24 -24.84
CA PRO A 192 11.37 4.85 -24.83
C PRO A 192 11.26 6.36 -24.57
N TYR A 193 12.14 6.93 -23.74
CA TYR A 193 12.05 8.36 -23.42
C TYR A 193 12.19 9.27 -24.66
N SER A 194 12.82 8.77 -25.74
CA SER A 194 12.97 9.47 -27.01
C SER A 194 11.66 9.68 -27.79
N LEU A 195 10.53 9.16 -27.32
CA LEU A 195 9.22 9.48 -27.90
C LEU A 195 8.57 10.70 -27.24
N PHE A 196 9.09 11.15 -26.10
CA PHE A 196 8.60 12.35 -25.42
C PHE A 196 9.33 13.58 -25.98
N ASP A 197 9.06 13.89 -27.24
CA ASP A 197 9.53 15.12 -27.89
C ASP A 197 8.63 16.31 -27.53
N GLU A 198 9.15 17.53 -27.68
CA GLU A 198 8.38 18.77 -27.41
C GLU A 198 7.05 18.81 -28.17
N VAL A 199 7.02 18.29 -29.39
CA VAL A 199 5.79 18.21 -30.20
C VAL A 199 4.73 17.31 -29.56
N LEU A 200 5.12 16.24 -28.88
CA LEU A 200 4.18 15.35 -28.20
C LEU A 200 3.75 15.91 -26.84
N LEU A 201 4.65 16.62 -26.16
CA LEU A 201 4.39 17.21 -24.84
C LEU A 201 3.61 18.53 -24.89
N TYR A 202 3.83 19.34 -25.92
CA TYR A 202 3.29 20.70 -26.06
C TYR A 202 2.37 20.86 -27.27
N GLY A 203 2.24 19.83 -28.11
CA GLY A 203 1.55 19.91 -29.40
C GLY A 203 2.41 20.59 -30.46
N SER A 204 2.17 20.28 -31.74
CA SER A 204 2.71 21.12 -32.81
C SER A 204 2.10 22.52 -32.67
N GLY A 205 2.92 23.53 -32.41
CA GLY A 205 2.51 24.92 -32.60
C GLY A 205 2.05 25.15 -34.04
N PRO A 206 1.25 26.18 -34.32
CA PRO A 206 0.62 26.40 -35.63
C PRO A 206 1.59 26.67 -36.81
N ASP A 207 2.91 26.64 -36.61
CA ASP A 207 3.92 26.97 -37.61
C ASP A 207 4.92 25.81 -37.85
N ALA A 208 4.43 24.65 -38.30
CA ALA A 208 5.27 23.58 -38.87
C ALA A 208 4.58 22.85 -40.03
#